data_AF-A0A075MUF6-F1
#
_entry.id   AF-A0A075MUF6-F1
#
_cell.length_a   1.000
_cell.length_b   1.000
_cell.length_c   1.000
_cell.angle_alpha   90.00
_cell.angle_beta   90.00
_cell.angle_gamma   90.00
#
_symmetry.space_group_name_H-M   'P 1'
#
loop_
_entity.id
_entity.type
_entity.pdbx_description
1 polymer ?
#
loop_
_entity_poly.entity_id
_entity_poly.type
_entity_poly.pdbx_seq_one_letter_code
_entity_poly.pdbx_strand_id
1 'polypeptide(L)'
;MEQGRRHSKQTLKFSAQRLDNMTPELLAKSMWVSTGMAMIFSLPPLGLFIGLYEAEMHIGVAAGIGFGVHFATLAFSRRIAAGLSKLFD
;
A
#
# COMPACT_ATOMS: atom_id res chain seq x y z
N MET A 1 49.64 0.88 31.29
CA MET A 1 48.17 0.91 31.46
C MET A 1 47.59 1.22 30.09
N GLU A 2 47.24 0.20 29.31
CA GLU A 2 46.80 0.39 27.92
C GLU A 2 45.56 -0.49 27.68
N GLN A 3 44.38 0.10 27.90
CA GLN A 3 43.11 -0.57 27.70
C GLN A 3 42.57 -0.18 26.32
N GLY A 4 42.99 -0.93 25.30
CA GLY A 4 42.48 -0.81 23.95
C GLY A 4 40.99 -1.13 23.91
N ARG A 5 40.13 -0.12 23.73
CA ARG A 5 38.70 -0.25 23.49
C ARG A 5 38.47 -1.06 22.21
N ARG A 6 38.08 -2.32 22.34
CA ARG A 6 37.49 -3.09 21.24
C ARG A 6 36.06 -2.61 21.01
N HIS A 7 35.89 -1.67 20.09
CA HIS A 7 34.60 -1.42 19.47
C HIS A 7 34.18 -2.67 18.70
N SER A 8 33.23 -3.43 19.27
CA SER A 8 32.56 -4.51 18.57
C SER A 8 31.72 -3.92 17.44
N LYS A 9 32.19 -4.03 16.20
CA LYS A 9 31.42 -3.69 15.00
C LYS A 9 30.32 -4.74 14.85
N GLN A 10 29.15 -4.48 15.41
CA GLN A 10 27.96 -5.26 15.13
C GLN A 10 27.52 -4.98 13.69
N THR A 11 27.90 -5.86 12.77
CA THR A 11 27.33 -5.86 11.41
C THR A 11 25.88 -6.33 11.52
N LEU A 12 24.94 -5.42 11.27
CA LEU A 12 23.53 -5.73 11.03
C LEU A 12 23.43 -6.60 9.78
N LYS A 13 23.30 -7.91 9.97
CA LYS A 13 22.91 -8.83 8.89
C LYS A 13 21.41 -8.67 8.66
N PHE A 14 21.04 -7.84 7.69
CA PHE A 14 19.70 -7.89 7.14
C PHE A 14 19.54 -9.22 6.40
N SER A 15 18.65 -10.08 6.89
CA SER A 15 18.28 -11.31 6.21
C SER A 15 17.61 -10.96 4.87
N ALA A 16 18.39 -10.83 3.81
CA ALA A 16 17.94 -10.65 2.43
C ALA A 16 17.27 -11.92 1.85
N GLN A 17 16.87 -12.86 2.72
CA GLN A 17 16.28 -14.16 2.37
C GLN A 17 14.94 -14.05 1.62
N ARG A 18 14.31 -12.86 1.62
CA ARG A 18 13.07 -12.62 0.88
C ARG A 18 13.25 -12.58 -0.64
N LEU A 19 14.44 -12.28 -1.16
CA LEU A 19 14.66 -12.16 -2.61
C LEU A 19 15.06 -13.48 -3.29
N ASP A 20 15.63 -14.43 -2.54
CA ASP A 20 16.21 -15.65 -3.09
C ASP A 20 15.16 -16.68 -3.57
N ASN A 21 13.93 -16.59 -3.05
CA ASN A 21 12.79 -17.45 -3.42
C ASN A 21 11.65 -16.71 -4.14
N MET A 22 11.91 -15.51 -4.69
CA MET A 22 10.90 -14.81 -5.50
C MET A 22 10.91 -15.35 -6.93
N THR A 23 10.14 -16.41 -7.17
CA THR A 23 9.83 -16.83 -8.54
C THR A 23 9.12 -15.69 -9.28
N PRO A 24 9.37 -15.52 -10.59
CA PRO A 24 8.79 -14.43 -11.40
C PRO A 24 7.25 -14.40 -11.38
N GLU A 25 6.64 -15.55 -11.15
CA GLU A 25 5.20 -15.77 -10.96
C GLU A 25 4.68 -15.15 -9.65
N LEU A 26 5.45 -15.19 -8.56
CA LEU A 26 5.13 -14.50 -7.31
C LEU A 26 5.22 -12.98 -7.46
N LEU A 27 6.19 -12.50 -8.24
CA LEU A 27 6.34 -11.08 -8.59
C LEU A 27 5.15 -10.61 -9.44
N ALA A 28 4.80 -11.36 -10.49
CA ALA A 28 3.65 -11.06 -11.34
C ALA A 28 2.34 -11.02 -10.53
N LYS A 29 2.10 -12.02 -9.66
CA LYS A 29 0.95 -12.05 -8.76
C LYS A 29 0.92 -10.83 -7.84
N SER A 30 2.05 -10.46 -7.25
CA SER A 30 2.14 -9.27 -6.39
C SER A 30 1.89 -7.96 -7.15
N MET A 31 2.38 -7.86 -8.40
CA MET A 31 2.13 -6.72 -9.28
C MET A 31 0.65 -6.58 -9.62
N TRP A 32 -0.01 -7.69 -9.98
CA TRP A 32 -1.44 -7.70 -10.29
C TRP A 32 -2.29 -7.34 -9.07
N VAL A 33 -1.98 -7.92 -7.90
CA VAL A 33 -2.67 -7.60 -6.66
C VAL A 33 -2.46 -6.14 -6.26
N SER A 34 -1.23 -5.62 -6.37
CA SER A 34 -0.93 -4.21 -6.10
C SER A 34 -1.67 -3.27 -7.04
N THR A 35 -1.73 -3.62 -8.33
CA THR A 35 -2.42 -2.82 -9.36
C THR A 35 -3.92 -2.80 -9.11
N GLY A 36 -4.52 -3.95 -8.80
CA GLY A 36 -5.94 -4.04 -8.44
C GLY A 36 -6.28 -3.26 -7.17
N MET A 37 -5.44 -3.34 -6.13
CA MET A 37 -5.60 -2.54 -4.91
C MET A 37 -5.49 -1.03 -5.18
N ALA A 38 -4.54 -0.62 -6.03
CA ALA A 38 -4.36 0.79 -6.39
C ALA A 38 -5.60 1.36 -7.10
N MET A 39 -6.20 0.62 -8.03
CA MET A 39 -7.44 1.02 -8.70
C MET A 39 -8.61 1.12 -7.71
N ILE A 40 -8.76 0.15 -6.80
CA ILE A 40 -9.85 0.17 -5.83
C ILE A 40 -9.69 1.30 -4.81
N PHE A 41 -8.46 1.72 -4.49
CA PHE A 41 -8.23 2.88 -3.63
C PHE A 41 -8.35 4.23 -4.33
N SER A 42 -8.12 4.30 -5.65
CA SER A 42 -8.13 5.56 -6.38
C SER A 42 -9.50 5.88 -6.99
N LEU A 43 -10.19 4.89 -7.54
CA LEU A 43 -11.44 5.11 -8.29
C LEU A 43 -12.59 5.67 -7.41
N PRO A 44 -12.87 5.15 -6.20
CA PRO A 44 -13.98 5.66 -5.39
C PRO A 44 -13.76 7.10 -4.90
N PRO A 45 -12.59 7.46 -4.32
CA PRO A 45 -12.33 8.84 -3.92
C PRO A 45 -12.31 9.80 -5.11
N LEU A 46 -11.76 9.38 -6.25
CA LEU A 46 -11.70 10.21 -7.45
C LEU A 46 -13.08 10.45 -8.05
N GLY A 47 -13.89 9.40 -8.18
CA GLY A 47 -15.27 9.51 -8.66
C GLY A 47 -16.13 10.38 -7.74
N LEU A 48 -15.96 10.24 -6.43
CA LEU A 48 -16.66 11.08 -5.46
C LEU A 48 -16.19 12.53 -5.51
N PHE A 49 -14.88 12.77 -5.61
CA PHE A 49 -14.33 14.12 -5.74
C PHE A 49 -14.89 14.84 -6.97
N ILE A 50 -14.90 14.19 -8.13
CA ILE A 50 -15.44 14.74 -9.37
C ILE A 50 -16.95 14.99 -9.22
N GLY A 51 -17.71 14.02 -8.71
CA GLY A 51 -19.16 14.17 -8.53
C GLY A 51 -19.54 15.31 -7.58
N LEU A 52 -18.75 15.55 -6.54
CA LEU A 52 -18.96 16.67 -5.61
C LEU A 52 -18.47 18.00 -6.19
N TYR A 53 -17.45 17.99 -7.03
CA TYR A 53 -16.97 19.17 -7.75
C TYR A 53 -18.00 19.68 -8.77
N GLU A 54 -18.61 18.78 -9.55
CA GLU A 54 -19.69 19.12 -10.49
C GLU A 54 -20.96 19.61 -9.78
N ALA A 55 -21.15 19.24 -8.51
CA ALA A 55 -22.26 19.73 -7.68
C ALA A 55 -22.02 21.14 -7.09
N GLU A 56 -21.02 21.88 -7.59
CA GLU A 56 -20.59 23.21 -7.13
C GLU A 56 -20.28 23.28 -5.63
N MET A 57 -19.99 22.14 -4.97
CA MET A 57 -19.59 22.17 -3.57
C MET A 57 -18.21 22.82 -3.40
N HIS A 58 -18.07 23.54 -2.28
CA HIS A 58 -16.78 24.05 -1.85
C HIS A 58 -15.71 22.96 -1.90
N ILE A 59 -14.62 23.22 -2.63
CA ILE A 59 -13.51 22.27 -2.86
C ILE A 59 -12.98 21.70 -1.54
N GLY A 60 -12.97 22.49 -0.46
CA GLY A 60 -12.56 22.02 0.87
C GLY A 60 -13.47 20.93 1.46
N VAL A 61 -14.79 21.02 1.23
CA VAL A 61 -15.77 20.01 1.67
C VAL A 61 -15.66 18.75 0.79
N ALA A 62 -15.56 18.93 -0.53
CA ALA A 62 -15.36 17.82 -1.46
C ALA A 62 -14.05 17.05 -1.17
N ALA A 63 -12.96 17.76 -0.88
CA ALA A 63 -11.69 17.18 -0.48
C ALA A 63 -11.81 16.40 0.85
N GLY A 64 -12.48 16.97 1.86
CA GLY A 64 -12.70 16.29 3.14
C GLY A 64 -13.49 14.98 3.00
N ILE A 65 -14.56 15.00 2.21
CA ILE A 65 -15.38 13.81 1.95
C ILE A 65 -14.61 12.76 1.14
N GLY A 66 -13.90 13.18 0.08
CA GLY A 66 -13.04 12.28 -0.71
C GLY A 66 -11.96 11.61 0.15
N PHE A 67 -11.34 12.36 1.07
CA PHE A 67 -10.34 11.82 2.00
C PHE A 67 -10.95 10.85 3.02
N GLY A 68 -12.16 11.15 3.51
CA GLY A 68 -12.91 10.26 4.40
C GLY A 68 -13.22 8.91 3.74
N VAL A 69 -13.67 8.93 2.49
CA VAL A 69 -13.93 7.71 1.71
C VAL A 69 -12.65 6.95 1.40
N HIS A 70 -11.54 7.64 1.13
CA HIS A 70 -10.24 7.00 0.98
C HIS A 70 -9.85 6.21 2.24
N PHE A 71 -9.99 6.81 3.44
CA PHE A 71 -9.73 6.13 4.71
C PHE A 71 -10.68 4.97 4.99
N ALA A 72 -11.97 5.11 4.67
CA ALA A 72 -12.92 4.01 4.77
C ALA A 72 -12.52 2.83 3.89
N THR A 73 -12.05 3.11 2.67
CA THR A 73 -11.58 2.07 1.74
C THR A 73 -10.32 1.39 2.28
N LEU A 74 -9.38 2.14 2.87
CA LEU A 74 -8.20 1.59 3.54
C LEU A 74 -8.53 0.64 4.69
N ALA A 75 -9.60 0.90 5.45
CA ALA A 75 -10.06 -0.02 6.50
C ALA A 75 -10.48 -1.39 5.91
N PHE A 76 -11.01 -1.40 4.69
CA PHE A 76 -11.37 -2.63 3.97
C PHE A 76 -10.22 -3.25 3.17
N SER A 77 -9.05 -2.61 3.13
CA SER A 77 -7.86 -3.05 2.37
C SER A 77 -7.52 -4.53 2.57
N ARG A 78 -7.51 -5.00 3.83
CA ARG A 78 -7.20 -6.39 4.16
C ARG A 78 -8.18 -7.39 3.53
N ARG A 79 -9.47 -7.05 3.49
CA ARG A 79 -10.49 -7.88 2.84
C ARG A 79 -10.33 -7.90 1.33
N ILE A 80 -10.02 -6.74 0.74
CA ILE A 80 -9.89 -6.60 -0.71
C ILE A 80 -8.62 -7.33 -1.21
N ALA A 81 -7.49 -7.19 -0.49
CA ALA A 81 -6.28 -7.95 -0.78
C ALA A 81 -6.50 -9.45 -0.69
N ALA A 82 -7.19 -9.92 0.36
CA ALA A 82 -7.49 -11.34 0.51
C ALA A 82 -8.40 -11.87 -0.62
N GLY A 83 -9.33 -11.06 -1.12
CA GLY A 83 -10.16 -11.39 -2.28
C GLY A 83 -9.37 -11.45 -3.58
N LEU A 84 -8.52 -10.46 -3.85
CA LEU A 84 -7.66 -10.44 -5.04
C LEU A 84 -6.64 -11.58 -5.02
N SER A 85 -6.00 -11.84 -3.88
CA SER A 85 -5.04 -12.94 -3.77
C SER A 85 -5.65 -14.30 -4.06
N LYS A 86 -6.94 -14.51 -3.77
CA LYS A 86 -7.70 -15.74 -4.11
C LYS A 86 -8.12 -15.82 -5.57
N LEU A 87 -8.29 -14.68 -6.26
CA LEU A 87 -8.59 -14.67 -7.70
C LEU A 87 -7.37 -14.98 -8.55
N PHE A 88 -6.18 -14.66 -8.04
CA PHE A 88 -4.89 -14.91 -8.69
C PHE A 88 -4.13 -16.10 -8.06
N ASP A 89 -4.81 -16.94 -7.28
CA ASP A 89 -4.33 -18.25 -6.79
C ASP A 89 -4.85 -19.35 -7.72
#